data_AF-A0A1M7R680-F1
#
_entry.id   AF-A0A1M7R680-F1
#
_cell.length_a   1.000
_cell.length_b   1.000
_cell.length_c   1.000
_cell.angle_alpha   90.00
_cell.angle_beta   90.00
_cell.angle_gamma   90.00
#
_symmetry.space_group_name_H-M   'P 1'
#
loop_
_entity.id
_entity.type
_entity.pdbx_description
1 polymer ?
#
loop_
_entity_poly.entity_id
_entity_poly.type
_entity_poly.pdbx_seq_one_letter_code
_entity_poly.pdbx_strand_id
1 'polypeptide(L)'
;MKAGTFLRSTSLLDDTFFEQTIIFITEHNEKGAMGFVVNRLFPRKINELVEFKDCAAFPLYEGGPVDQEHLFFIHQRPDLIKGGDQVTAHIQLGGDFKAAMQYINDNTITEKDIRIFIGYCGWDDQELEAEIAEGSWEAIQETEVSLF
;
A
#
# COMPACT_ATOMS: atom_id res chain seq x y z
N MET A 1 -4.01 16.71 -4.79
CA MET A 1 -3.62 16.15 -3.46
C MET A 1 -2.09 16.03 -3.34
N LYS A 2 -1.52 15.40 -2.29
CA LYS A 2 -0.08 15.04 -2.20
C LYS A 2 0.07 13.57 -1.77
N ALA A 3 1.16 12.94 -2.20
CA ALA A 3 1.58 11.65 -1.64
C ALA A 3 1.76 11.73 -0.12
N GLY A 4 1.49 10.61 0.58
CA GLY A 4 1.42 10.53 2.03
C GLY A 4 0.04 10.82 2.62
N THR A 5 -0.98 11.06 1.79
CA THR A 5 -2.36 11.31 2.25
C THR A 5 -3.12 10.00 2.39
N PHE A 6 -4.00 9.91 3.40
CA PHE A 6 -4.95 8.82 3.54
C PHE A 6 -6.32 9.21 3.00
N LEU A 7 -7.01 8.25 2.40
CA LEU A 7 -8.39 8.38 1.95
C LEU A 7 -9.26 7.37 2.68
N ARG A 8 -10.46 7.80 3.06
CA ARG A 8 -11.51 6.94 3.59
C ARG A 8 -12.64 6.88 2.57
N SER A 9 -13.07 5.67 2.21
CA SER A 9 -14.26 5.47 1.39
C SER A 9 -15.49 5.99 2.12
N THR A 10 -16.38 6.68 1.41
CA THR A 10 -17.70 7.07 1.95
C THR A 10 -18.76 6.02 1.58
N SER A 11 -19.99 6.21 2.06
CA SER A 11 -21.13 5.33 1.72
C SER A 11 -21.51 5.34 0.24
N LEU A 12 -20.96 6.26 -0.57
CA LEU A 12 -21.15 6.23 -2.03
C LEU A 12 -20.43 5.03 -2.68
N LEU A 13 -19.47 4.43 -1.98
CA LEU A 13 -18.71 3.27 -2.44
C LEU A 13 -19.18 1.96 -1.79
N ASP A 14 -20.31 1.95 -1.10
CA ASP A 14 -20.92 0.72 -0.57
C ASP A 14 -21.24 -0.25 -1.72
N ASP A 15 -21.16 -1.56 -1.46
CA ASP A 15 -21.31 -2.64 -2.45
C ASP A 15 -20.27 -2.62 -3.61
N THR A 16 -19.20 -1.84 -3.49
CA THR A 16 -18.07 -1.83 -4.44
C THR A 16 -16.84 -2.54 -3.88
N PHE A 17 -15.79 -2.69 -4.70
CA PHE A 17 -14.47 -3.13 -4.22
C PHE A 17 -13.94 -2.25 -3.08
N PHE A 18 -14.31 -0.97 -3.06
CA PHE A 18 -13.78 0.04 -2.15
C PHE A 18 -14.62 0.24 -0.87
N GLU A 19 -15.63 -0.59 -0.65
CA GLU A 19 -16.42 -0.53 0.58
C GLU A 19 -15.54 -0.65 1.83
N GLN A 20 -15.71 0.31 2.74
CA GLN A 20 -15.00 0.41 4.03
C GLN A 20 -13.47 0.37 3.89
N THR A 21 -12.92 0.91 2.80
CA THR A 21 -11.47 0.95 2.57
C THR A 21 -10.83 2.21 3.12
N ILE A 22 -9.60 2.03 3.60
CA ILE A 22 -8.65 3.11 3.82
C ILE A 22 -7.53 2.94 2.81
N ILE A 23 -7.26 3.99 2.03
CA ILE A 23 -6.19 3.99 1.02
C ILE A 23 -5.08 4.94 1.46
N PHE A 24 -3.83 4.51 1.30
CA PHE A 24 -2.65 5.37 1.44
C PHE A 24 -2.09 5.73 0.07
N ILE A 25 -2.07 7.02 -0.27
CA ILE A 25 -1.58 7.53 -1.56
C ILE A 25 -0.06 7.61 -1.53
N THR A 26 0.59 6.86 -2.42
CA THR A 26 2.05 6.79 -2.55
C THR A 26 2.60 7.62 -3.69
N GLU A 27 1.79 7.89 -4.72
CA GLU A 27 2.15 8.76 -5.84
C GLU A 27 0.97 9.67 -6.19
N HIS A 28 1.26 10.93 -6.51
CA HIS A 28 0.29 11.87 -7.06
C HIS A 28 1.00 12.93 -7.90
N ASN A 29 0.80 12.91 -9.22
CA ASN A 29 1.44 13.82 -10.17
C ASN A 29 0.57 14.04 -11.42
N GLU A 30 1.09 14.71 -12.45
CA GLU A 30 0.38 15.04 -13.70
C GLU A 30 -0.03 13.81 -14.55
N LYS A 31 0.40 12.61 -14.18
CA LYS A 31 -0.01 11.36 -14.81
C LYS A 31 -1.15 10.67 -14.06
N GLY A 32 -1.54 11.17 -12.89
CA GLY A 32 -2.54 10.57 -12.01
C GLY A 32 -2.03 10.25 -10.61
N ALA A 33 -2.65 9.25 -9.99
CA ALA A 33 -2.38 8.86 -8.61
C ALA A 33 -2.21 7.35 -8.45
N MET A 34 -1.46 6.96 -7.43
CA MET A 34 -1.30 5.57 -7.00
C MET A 34 -1.43 5.47 -5.49
N GLY A 35 -2.10 4.44 -5.01
CA GLY A 35 -2.16 4.12 -3.59
C GLY A 35 -2.47 2.67 -3.30
N PHE A 36 -2.53 2.32 -2.03
CA PHE A 36 -2.82 0.97 -1.56
C PHE A 36 -3.95 0.97 -0.53
N VAL A 37 -4.90 0.04 -0.66
CA VAL A 37 -5.80 -0.30 0.43
C VAL A 37 -4.97 -0.88 1.58
N VAL A 38 -4.95 -0.19 2.71
CA VAL A 38 -4.11 -0.58 3.85
C VAL A 38 -4.88 -1.43 4.85
N ASN A 39 -6.20 -1.34 4.95
CA ASN A 39 -6.96 -2.01 6.00
C ASN A 39 -7.55 -3.37 5.60
N ARG A 40 -7.07 -3.99 4.52
CA ARG A 40 -7.59 -5.27 4.02
C ARG A 40 -6.51 -6.33 3.85
N LEU A 41 -6.61 -7.40 4.64
CA LEU A 41 -5.71 -8.55 4.52
C LEU A 41 -6.07 -9.39 3.29
N PHE A 42 -5.05 -9.86 2.60
CA PHE A 42 -5.20 -10.90 1.59
C PHE A 42 -5.35 -12.27 2.29
N PRO A 43 -6.17 -13.21 1.76
CA PRO A 43 -6.44 -14.48 2.43
C PRO A 43 -5.23 -15.40 2.64
N ARG A 44 -4.13 -15.15 1.92
CA ARG A 44 -2.92 -15.97 1.94
C ARG A 44 -1.73 -15.15 2.39
N LYS A 45 -0.78 -15.79 3.06
CA LYS A 45 0.51 -15.22 3.43
C LYS A 45 1.54 -15.40 2.32
N ILE A 46 2.67 -14.69 2.44
CA ILE A 46 3.73 -14.74 1.43
C ILE A 46 4.25 -16.16 1.17
N ASN A 47 4.44 -16.96 2.22
CA ASN A 47 4.94 -18.33 2.13
C ASN A 47 3.94 -19.34 1.52
N GLU A 48 2.72 -18.90 1.22
CA GLU A 48 1.73 -19.71 0.51
C GLU A 48 1.76 -19.46 -1.01
N LEU A 49 2.52 -18.46 -1.46
CA LEU A 49 2.84 -18.22 -2.86
C LEU A 49 3.95 -19.17 -3.30
N VAL A 50 3.82 -19.77 -4.48
CA VAL A 50 4.74 -20.81 -4.98
C VAL A 50 6.19 -20.31 -5.04
N GLU A 51 6.38 -19.06 -5.45
CA GLU A 51 7.70 -18.41 -5.56
C GLU A 51 8.36 -18.17 -4.19
N PHE A 52 7.58 -17.98 -3.13
CA PHE A 52 8.05 -17.59 -1.80
C PHE A 52 7.83 -18.67 -0.73
N LYS A 53 7.56 -19.91 -1.13
CA LYS A 53 7.24 -21.03 -0.23
C LYS A 53 8.27 -21.28 0.89
N ASP A 54 9.53 -20.92 0.66
CA ASP A 54 10.65 -21.11 1.58
C ASP A 54 10.89 -19.87 2.48
N CYS A 55 10.10 -18.81 2.33
CA CYS A 55 10.15 -17.63 3.17
C CYS A 55 9.36 -17.83 4.47
N ALA A 56 9.65 -16.99 5.46
CA ALA A 56 8.86 -16.89 6.68
C ALA A 56 7.41 -16.49 6.35
N ALA A 57 6.47 -16.97 7.16
CA ALA A 57 5.06 -16.60 7.03
C ALA A 57 4.89 -15.11 7.37
N PHE A 58 4.50 -14.30 6.38
CA PHE A 58 4.34 -12.85 6.50
C PHE A 58 3.00 -12.41 5.88
N PRO A 59 2.24 -11.50 6.50
CA PRO A 59 0.96 -11.05 5.95
C PRO A 59 1.08 -10.36 4.60
N LEU A 60 0.07 -10.57 3.78
CA LEU A 60 -0.15 -9.83 2.55
C LEU A 60 -1.44 -9.02 2.69
N TYR A 61 -1.48 -7.88 2.03
CA TYR A 61 -2.65 -7.01 1.96
C TYR A 61 -3.20 -7.01 0.53
N GLU A 62 -4.52 -6.95 0.38
CA GLU A 62 -5.13 -6.70 -0.92
C GLU A 62 -5.01 -5.19 -1.19
N GLY A 63 -4.00 -4.79 -1.99
CA GLY A 63 -3.64 -3.40 -2.19
C GLY A 63 -4.54 -2.66 -3.17
N GLY A 64 -5.21 -3.37 -4.07
CA GLY A 64 -6.20 -2.80 -4.97
C GLY A 64 -6.53 -3.71 -6.16
N PRO A 65 -7.40 -3.25 -7.08
CA PRO A 65 -7.87 -4.05 -8.21
C PRO A 65 -6.89 -4.06 -9.40
N VAL A 66 -5.89 -3.17 -9.41
CA VAL A 66 -4.94 -3.06 -10.51
C VAL A 66 -3.71 -3.93 -10.24
N ASP A 67 -3.22 -4.61 -11.27
CA ASP A 67 -1.97 -5.38 -11.26
C ASP A 67 -1.84 -6.44 -10.14
N GLN A 68 -2.91 -7.22 -9.96
CA GLN A 68 -3.02 -8.24 -8.91
C GLN A 68 -2.10 -9.47 -9.09
N GLU A 69 -1.25 -9.47 -10.12
CA GLU A 69 -0.22 -10.50 -10.33
C GLU A 69 1.13 -10.10 -9.69
N HIS A 70 1.30 -8.83 -9.28
CA HIS A 70 2.55 -8.31 -8.74
C HIS A 70 2.46 -7.95 -7.27
N LEU A 71 3.61 -8.06 -6.59
CA LEU A 71 3.81 -7.64 -5.21
C LEU A 71 4.39 -6.23 -5.17
N PHE A 72 3.82 -5.43 -4.28
CA PHE A 72 4.30 -4.10 -3.94
C PHE A 72 4.57 -4.05 -2.44
N PHE A 73 5.38 -3.09 -1.98
CA PHE A 73 5.55 -2.90 -0.55
C PHE A 73 5.89 -1.46 -0.21
N ILE A 74 5.52 -1.05 0.99
CA ILE A 74 5.99 0.18 1.62
C ILE A 74 6.71 -0.15 2.91
N HIS A 75 7.73 0.63 3.27
CA HIS A 75 8.52 0.38 4.47
C HIS A 75 9.08 1.66 5.09
N GLN A 76 9.51 1.56 6.34
CA GLN A 76 10.17 2.64 7.10
C GLN A 76 11.65 2.37 7.40
N ARG A 77 12.28 1.50 6.60
CA ARG A 77 13.66 1.02 6.79
C ARG A 77 14.60 1.39 5.62
N PRO A 78 14.78 2.67 5.28
CA PRO A 78 15.72 3.10 4.24
C PRO A 78 17.19 2.81 4.60
N ASP A 79 17.47 2.53 5.88
CA ASP A 79 18.76 2.06 6.37
C ASP A 79 19.10 0.66 5.86
N LEU A 80 18.09 -0.22 5.73
CA LEU A 80 18.24 -1.62 5.29
C LEU A 80 17.89 -1.84 3.81
N ILE A 81 16.72 -1.37 3.38
CA ILE A 81 16.21 -1.58 2.02
C ILE A 81 16.56 -0.35 1.19
N LYS A 82 17.32 -0.54 0.11
CA LYS A 82 17.80 0.54 -0.75
C LYS A 82 16.97 0.65 -2.02
N GLY A 83 16.96 1.86 -2.61
CA GLY A 83 16.36 2.09 -3.93
C GLY A 83 14.83 2.28 -3.93
N GLY A 84 14.21 2.48 -2.77
CA GLY A 84 12.79 2.85 -2.68
C GLY A 84 12.56 4.33 -2.98
N ASP A 85 11.38 4.63 -3.51
CA ASP A 85 10.93 5.99 -3.77
C ASP A 85 10.37 6.63 -2.51
N GLN A 86 10.76 7.88 -2.25
CA GLN A 86 10.34 8.58 -1.05
C GLN A 86 8.88 9.05 -1.15
N VAL A 87 8.01 8.53 -0.26
CA VAL A 87 6.60 8.95 -0.17
C VAL A 87 6.43 10.04 0.89
N THR A 88 6.96 9.79 2.10
CA THR A 88 6.98 10.76 3.21
C THR A 88 8.39 10.87 3.81
N ALA A 89 8.54 11.59 4.92
CA ALA A 89 9.81 11.62 5.66
C ALA A 89 10.21 10.24 6.22
N HIS A 90 9.25 9.34 6.42
CA HIS A 90 9.46 8.07 7.11
C HIS A 90 9.03 6.84 6.30
N ILE A 91 8.34 7.02 5.18
CA ILE A 91 7.81 5.92 4.36
C ILE A 91 8.42 5.98 2.96
N GLN A 92 8.91 4.83 2.49
CA GLN A 92 9.33 4.61 1.11
C GLN A 92 8.46 3.54 0.44
N LEU A 93 8.27 3.71 -0.87
CA LEU A 93 7.64 2.75 -1.77
C LEU A 93 8.72 1.92 -2.45
N GLY A 94 8.61 0.59 -2.38
CA GLY A 94 9.49 -0.33 -3.07
C GLY A 94 10.94 -0.29 -2.57
N GLY A 95 11.87 -0.65 -3.46
CA GLY A 95 13.29 -0.85 -3.17
C GLY A 95 13.74 -2.28 -3.45
N ASP A 96 14.89 -2.66 -2.90
CA ASP A 96 15.45 -4.01 -3.05
C ASP A 96 14.57 -5.05 -2.35
N PHE A 97 13.66 -5.64 -3.13
CA PHE A 97 12.72 -6.66 -2.66
C PHE A 97 13.44 -7.90 -2.11
N LYS A 98 14.58 -8.29 -2.70
CA LYS A 98 15.34 -9.45 -2.21
C LYS A 98 15.91 -9.18 -0.83
N ALA A 99 16.44 -7.97 -0.60
CA ALA A 99 16.90 -7.55 0.72
C ALA A 99 15.74 -7.52 1.72
N ALA A 100 14.58 -6.97 1.35
CA ALA A 100 13.39 -6.97 2.19
C ALA A 100 12.99 -8.38 2.65
N MET A 101 12.94 -9.33 1.71
CA MET A 101 12.62 -10.73 2.01
C MET A 101 13.66 -11.41 2.91
N GLN A 102 14.95 -11.13 2.68
CA GLN A 102 16.00 -11.64 3.55
C GLN A 102 15.83 -11.14 4.99
N TYR A 103 15.59 -9.84 5.18
CA TYR A 103 15.43 -9.26 6.52
C TYR A 103 14.14 -9.71 7.21
N ILE A 104 13.08 -10.02 6.47
CA ILE A 104 11.87 -10.67 7.01
C ILE A 104 12.21 -12.07 7.52
N ASN A 105 12.91 -12.88 6.72
CA ASN A 105 13.29 -14.25 7.10
C ASN A 105 14.20 -14.28 8.34
N ASP A 106 15.09 -13.29 8.47
CA ASP A 106 16.00 -13.14 9.60
C ASP A 106 15.35 -12.46 10.82
N ASN A 107 14.04 -12.14 10.77
CA ASN A 107 13.28 -11.41 11.80
C ASN A 107 13.86 -10.02 12.15
N THR A 108 14.61 -9.41 11.24
CA THR A 108 15.16 -8.05 11.39
C THR A 108 14.14 -6.97 11.01
N ILE A 109 13.22 -7.32 10.11
CA ILE A 109 12.08 -6.50 9.68
C ILE A 109 10.81 -7.25 10.06
N THR A 110 9.85 -6.53 10.64
CA THR A 110 8.56 -7.08 11.09
C THR A 110 7.39 -6.35 10.42
N GLU A 111 6.16 -6.76 10.72
CA GLU A 111 4.94 -6.07 10.27
C GLU A 111 4.85 -4.60 10.73
N LYS A 112 5.67 -4.21 11.72
CA LYS A 112 5.80 -2.82 12.17
C LYS A 112 6.73 -1.99 11.29
N ASP A 113 7.41 -2.61 10.33
CA ASP A 113 8.45 -1.96 9.52
C ASP A 113 8.12 -1.95 8.03
N ILE A 114 7.35 -2.94 7.57
CA ILE A 114 7.03 -3.17 6.17
C ILE A 114 5.61 -3.71 6.02
N ARG A 115 4.94 -3.29 4.95
CA ARG A 115 3.66 -3.84 4.51
C ARG A 115 3.77 -4.25 3.06
N ILE A 116 3.35 -5.47 2.75
CA ILE A 116 3.41 -6.05 1.39
C ILE A 116 1.99 -6.20 0.86
N PHE A 117 1.79 -5.81 -0.40
CA PHE A 117 0.50 -5.75 -1.07
C PHE A 117 0.50 -6.61 -2.33
N ILE A 118 -0.66 -7.15 -2.67
CA ILE A 118 -0.97 -7.64 -4.01
C ILE A 118 -1.80 -6.57 -4.71
N GLY A 119 -1.32 -6.10 -5.86
CA GLY A 119 -1.95 -5.03 -6.62
C GLY A 119 -1.98 -3.67 -5.91
N TYR A 120 -2.58 -2.69 -6.59
CA TYR A 120 -2.68 -1.30 -6.14
C TYR A 120 -3.96 -0.62 -6.64
N CYS A 121 -4.25 0.57 -6.12
CA CYS A 121 -5.29 1.49 -6.60
C CYS A 121 -4.64 2.55 -7.49
N GLY A 122 -5.13 2.69 -8.71
CA GLY A 122 -4.64 3.68 -9.66
C GLY A 122 -5.76 4.63 -10.07
N TRP A 123 -5.37 5.87 -10.33
CA TRP A 123 -6.22 6.91 -10.91
C TRP A 123 -5.50 7.53 -12.08
N ASP A 124 -6.24 7.82 -13.15
CA ASP A 124 -5.77 8.64 -14.24
C ASP A 124 -5.66 10.13 -13.82
N ASP A 125 -5.11 10.97 -14.69
CA ASP A 125 -5.00 12.42 -14.43
C ASP A 125 -6.36 13.03 -14.04
N GLN A 126 -6.38 13.77 -12.94
CA GLN A 126 -7.55 14.46 -12.35
C GLN A 126 -8.70 13.56 -11.88
N GLU A 127 -8.63 12.24 -12.07
CA GLU A 127 -9.71 11.33 -11.68
C GLU A 127 -9.89 11.31 -10.15
N LEU A 128 -8.77 11.25 -9.40
CA LEU A 128 -8.81 11.28 -7.94
C LEU A 128 -9.42 12.58 -7.40
N GLU A 129 -9.02 13.72 -7.94
CA GLU A 129 -9.61 15.02 -7.59
C GLU A 129 -11.12 15.07 -7.88
N ALA A 130 -11.56 14.51 -9.01
CA ALA A 130 -12.97 14.45 -9.37
C ALA A 130 -13.76 13.59 -8.37
N GLU A 131 -13.28 12.38 -8.05
CA GLU A 131 -13.94 11.49 -7.10
C GLU A 131 -14.03 12.09 -5.69
N ILE A 132 -13.04 12.88 -5.27
CA ILE A 132 -13.10 13.62 -4.00
C ILE A 132 -14.13 14.74 -4.07
N ALA A 133 -14.17 15.49 -5.19
CA ALA A 133 -15.16 16.55 -5.38
C ALA A 133 -16.60 16.00 -5.43
N GLU A 134 -16.78 14.77 -5.91
CA GLU A 134 -18.04 14.03 -5.93
C GLU A 134 -18.39 13.42 -4.56
N GLY A 135 -17.43 13.34 -3.65
CA GLY A 135 -17.63 12.85 -2.28
C GLY A 135 -17.43 11.35 -2.09
N SER A 136 -16.86 10.66 -3.07
CA SER A 136 -16.52 9.23 -2.96
C SER A 136 -15.42 8.98 -1.93
N TRP A 137 -14.51 9.94 -1.77
CA TRP A 137 -13.38 9.87 -0.84
C TRP A 137 -13.33 11.05 0.11
N GLU A 138 -13.04 10.75 1.39
CA GLU A 138 -12.68 11.74 2.39
C GLU A 138 -11.18 11.66 2.67
N ALA A 139 -10.45 12.77 2.50
CA ALA A 139 -9.05 12.84 2.88
C ALA A 139 -8.92 12.97 4.41
N ILE A 140 -8.17 12.06 5.03
CA ILE A 140 -7.98 12.00 6.48
C ILE A 140 -6.49 12.11 6.86
N GLN A 141 -6.23 12.48 8.11
CA GLN A 141 -4.86 12.64 8.60
C GLN A 141 -4.27 11.32 9.11
N GLU A 142 -2.94 11.17 9.00
CA GLU A 142 -2.20 10.01 9.52
C GLU A 142 -2.43 9.77 11.02
N THR A 143 -2.71 10.81 11.80
CA THR A 143 -3.05 10.67 13.24
C THR A 143 -4.30 9.82 13.49
N GLU A 144 -5.14 9.61 12.48
CA GLU A 144 -6.34 8.78 12.56
C GLU A 144 -6.10 7.32 12.16
N VAL A 145 -4.96 6.98 11.55
CA VAL A 145 -4.68 5.65 10.98
C VAL A 145 -3.21 5.26 11.20
N SER A 146 -2.96 4.18 11.94
CA SER A 146 -1.62 3.60 12.04
C SER A 146 -1.34 2.66 10.86
N LEU A 147 -0.33 3.00 10.07
CA LEU A 147 0.18 2.15 8.97
C LEU A 147 1.05 0.99 9.47
N PHE A 148 1.60 1.09 10.69
CA PHE A 148 2.49 0.10 11.31
C PHE A 148 2.19 -0.03 12.81
#